data_AF-A0A934ARY9-F1
#
_entry.id   AF-A0A934ARY9-F1
#
_cell.length_a   1.000
_cell.length_b   1.000
_cell.length_c   1.000
_cell.angle_alpha   90.00
_cell.angle_beta   90.00
_cell.angle_gamma   90.00
#
_symmetry.space_group_name_H-M   'P 1'
#
loop_
_entity.id
_entity.type
_entity.pdbx_description
1 polymer ?
#
loop_
_entity_poly.entity_id
_entity_poly.type
_entity_poly.pdbx_seq_one_letter_code
_entity_poly.pdbx_strand_id
1 'polypeptide(L)'
;MKNILQNLFAIVMFGISLSVFASSDANSILKDSDHARGGGLPGIVWEINLVSRDGWRTDEPQRILVKAVDNSSVAETLEPVRFKGSKILQVDRNMWLMKPGLSKPIPISPRQRMSGQASNGDIAATNYAGDYGAQLNGTETLDGEACHVLDLSAKHKRTTYDRIRYWVSVKRVVGVKAEFYSVSGKLLKSARFEYGNTIEYEGKRVPFVSKMVIRDALIDAETTMEFGTVKVKKIAASEFDLGQMQ
;
A
#
# COMPACT_ATOMS: atom_id res chain seq x y z
N MET A 1 11.05 54.28 -55.92
CA MET A 1 9.85 53.95 -55.13
C MET A 1 9.83 52.45 -54.89
N LYS A 2 9.89 52.07 -53.61
CA LYS A 2 9.41 50.82 -52.96
C LYS A 2 9.84 49.44 -53.51
N ASN A 3 10.76 48.84 -52.75
CA ASN A 3 10.89 47.41 -52.44
C ASN A 3 9.52 46.70 -52.27
N ILE A 4 9.48 45.38 -52.50
CA ILE A 4 8.98 44.39 -51.51
C ILE A 4 9.54 43.00 -51.89
N LEU A 5 10.38 42.50 -50.99
CA LEU A 5 10.90 41.14 -50.91
C LEU A 5 9.85 40.31 -50.15
N GLN A 6 9.33 39.22 -50.73
CA GLN A 6 8.44 38.30 -50.01
C GLN A 6 9.28 37.18 -49.39
N ASN A 7 9.47 37.25 -48.07
CA ASN A 7 10.09 36.22 -47.25
C ASN A 7 9.14 35.02 -47.11
N LEU A 8 9.60 33.84 -47.51
CA LEU A 8 8.97 32.55 -47.26
C LEU A 8 9.37 32.09 -45.84
N PHE A 9 8.45 32.16 -44.89
CA PHE A 9 8.66 31.68 -43.52
C PHE A 9 8.37 30.17 -43.47
N ALA A 10 9.42 29.35 -43.50
CA ALA A 10 9.30 27.91 -43.25
C ALA A 10 9.17 27.68 -41.73
N ILE A 11 7.95 27.41 -41.26
CA ILE A 11 7.70 26.96 -39.89
C ILE A 11 8.12 25.49 -39.81
N VAL A 12 9.29 25.24 -39.22
CA VAL A 12 9.70 23.90 -38.80
C VAL A 12 8.91 23.56 -37.54
N MET A 13 7.84 22.77 -37.71
CA MET A 13 7.13 22.13 -36.60
C MET A 13 8.05 21.07 -35.99
N PHE A 14 8.74 21.44 -34.91
CA PHE A 14 9.47 20.50 -34.08
C PHE A 14 8.45 19.64 -33.33
N GLY A 15 8.29 18.40 -33.77
CA GLY A 15 7.41 17.42 -33.12
C GLY A 15 7.93 17.16 -31.70
N ILE A 16 7.18 17.66 -30.70
CA ILE A 16 7.37 17.24 -29.31
C ILE A 16 6.82 15.82 -29.21
N SER A 17 7.69 14.82 -29.34
CA SER A 17 7.37 13.44 -29.01
C SER A 17 7.20 13.33 -27.49
N LEU A 18 5.96 13.44 -27.02
CA LEU A 18 5.61 13.18 -25.63
C LEU A 18 5.82 11.69 -25.32
N SER A 19 6.63 11.45 -24.28
CA SER A 19 7.07 10.17 -23.76
C SER A 19 5.93 9.32 -23.19
N VAL A 20 5.10 8.72 -24.06
CA VAL A 20 3.99 7.84 -23.62
C VAL A 20 4.49 6.45 -23.16
N PHE A 21 5.69 6.03 -23.57
CA PHE A 21 6.21 4.68 -23.33
C PHE A 21 6.64 4.38 -21.88
N ALA A 22 7.02 5.37 -21.08
CA ALA A 22 7.51 5.11 -19.72
C ALA A 22 6.38 4.81 -18.70
N SER A 23 5.14 5.19 -19.01
CA SER A 23 4.01 5.03 -18.08
C SER A 23 3.43 3.62 -18.06
N SER A 24 3.42 2.92 -19.20
CA SER A 24 2.93 1.52 -19.28
C SER A 24 3.82 0.59 -18.45
N ASP A 25 5.14 0.80 -18.51
CA ASP A 25 6.11 -0.02 -17.81
C ASP A 25 6.09 0.24 -16.30
N ALA A 26 5.88 1.49 -15.88
CA ALA A 26 5.78 1.82 -14.46
C ALA A 26 4.55 1.17 -13.79
N ASN A 27 3.40 1.16 -14.48
CA ASN A 27 2.19 0.56 -13.95
C ASN A 27 2.26 -0.98 -13.91
N SER A 28 2.96 -1.62 -14.85
CA SER A 28 3.21 -3.07 -14.78
C SER A 28 4.14 -3.42 -13.63
N ILE A 29 5.25 -2.68 -13.44
CA ILE A 29 6.16 -2.88 -12.29
C ILE A 29 5.38 -2.76 -10.97
N LEU A 30 4.52 -1.75 -10.83
CA LEU A 30 3.68 -1.59 -9.64
C LEU A 30 2.76 -2.79 -9.44
N LYS A 31 2.05 -3.20 -10.49
CA LYS A 31 1.12 -4.33 -10.44
C LYS A 31 1.81 -5.64 -10.08
N ASP A 32 2.99 -5.90 -10.64
CA ASP A 32 3.74 -7.12 -10.36
C ASP A 32 4.27 -7.11 -8.91
N SER A 33 4.63 -5.93 -8.38
CA SER A 33 5.08 -5.80 -7.00
C SER A 33 4.00 -6.09 -5.95
N ASP A 34 2.72 -5.91 -6.31
CA ASP A 34 1.58 -6.18 -5.44
C ASP A 34 1.40 -7.69 -5.16
N HIS A 35 1.91 -8.59 -6.02
CA HIS A 35 1.88 -10.03 -5.75
C HIS A 35 2.57 -10.40 -4.44
N ALA A 36 3.63 -9.66 -4.07
CA ALA A 36 4.36 -9.89 -2.83
C ALA A 36 3.64 -9.42 -1.57
N ARG A 37 2.44 -8.84 -1.74
CA ARG A 37 1.48 -8.48 -0.69
C ARG A 37 0.17 -9.25 -0.82
N GLY A 38 0.12 -10.28 -1.68
CA GLY A 38 -1.04 -11.16 -1.83
C GLY A 38 -1.94 -10.89 -3.02
N GLY A 39 -1.58 -9.96 -3.91
CA GLY A 39 -2.32 -9.73 -5.16
C GLY A 39 -2.40 -10.99 -6.04
N GLY A 40 -3.58 -11.24 -6.62
CA GLY A 40 -3.80 -12.34 -7.57
C GLY A 40 -4.01 -13.74 -6.96
N LEU A 41 -4.14 -13.83 -5.64
CA LEU A 41 -4.42 -15.09 -4.93
C LEU A 41 -5.92 -15.26 -4.64
N PRO A 42 -6.44 -16.50 -4.54
CA PRO A 42 -7.87 -16.77 -4.26
C PRO A 42 -8.33 -16.37 -2.85
N GLY A 43 -7.41 -15.91 -2.04
CA GLY A 43 -7.60 -15.51 -0.65
C GLY A 43 -6.41 -15.91 0.20
N ILE A 44 -6.07 -15.05 1.17
CA ILE A 44 -4.96 -15.25 2.08
C ILE A 44 -5.36 -14.94 3.51
N VAL A 45 -4.80 -15.72 4.44
CA VAL A 45 -4.99 -15.53 5.89
C VAL A 45 -3.64 -15.55 6.58
N TRP A 46 -3.40 -14.57 7.44
CA TRP A 46 -2.19 -14.45 8.24
C TRP A 46 -2.46 -13.67 9.52
N GLU A 47 -1.53 -13.75 10.48
CA GLU A 47 -1.56 -12.91 11.68
C GLU A 47 -0.54 -11.77 11.53
N ILE A 48 -0.84 -10.62 12.11
CA ILE A 48 0.07 -9.49 12.27
C ILE A 48 0.31 -9.29 13.76
N ASN A 49 1.57 -9.31 14.18
CA ASN A 49 1.98 -8.79 15.48
C ASN A 49 2.43 -7.33 15.29
N LEU A 50 1.69 -6.41 15.91
CA LEU A 50 1.89 -4.97 15.77
C LEU A 50 2.39 -4.39 17.09
N VAL A 51 3.51 -3.67 17.03
CA VAL A 51 4.08 -2.94 18.17
C VAL A 51 4.34 -1.50 17.73
N SER A 52 3.94 -0.55 18.56
CA SER A 52 4.13 0.88 18.29
C SER A 52 4.90 1.55 19.43
N ARG A 53 5.73 2.53 19.09
CA ARG A 53 6.51 3.33 20.02
C ARG A 53 6.40 4.81 19.67
N ASP A 54 6.36 5.65 20.69
CA ASP A 54 6.41 7.12 20.62
C ASP A 54 7.40 7.63 21.68
N GLY A 55 8.58 8.05 21.23
CA GLY A 55 9.74 8.30 22.09
C GLY A 55 10.05 7.07 22.95
N TRP A 56 10.04 7.22 24.27
CA TRP A 56 10.31 6.10 25.18
C TRP A 56 9.09 5.21 25.45
N ARG A 57 7.88 5.64 25.07
CA ARG A 57 6.65 4.91 25.37
C ARG A 57 6.40 3.85 24.29
N THR A 58 6.26 2.61 24.71
CA THR A 58 5.81 1.52 23.84
C THR A 58 4.35 1.21 24.15
N ASP A 59 3.51 1.16 23.11
CA ASP A 59 2.12 0.76 23.22
C ASP A 59 2.02 -0.75 23.46
N GLU A 60 0.94 -1.19 24.09
CA GLU A 60 0.66 -2.62 24.26
C GLU A 60 0.57 -3.32 22.89
N PRO A 61 1.32 -4.42 22.67
CA PRO A 61 1.29 -5.16 21.41
C PRO A 61 -0.11 -5.62 21.02
N GLN A 62 -0.38 -5.61 19.72
CA GLN A 62 -1.64 -6.11 19.16
C GLN A 62 -1.37 -7.33 18.30
N ARG A 63 -2.23 -8.34 18.41
CA ARG A 63 -2.25 -9.50 17.51
C ARG A 63 -3.51 -9.45 16.68
N ILE A 64 -3.37 -9.43 15.37
CA ILE A 64 -4.47 -9.18 14.43
C ILE A 64 -4.52 -10.32 13.43
N LEU A 65 -5.66 -10.99 13.31
CA LEU A 65 -5.91 -11.95 12.24
C LEU A 65 -6.44 -11.20 11.03
N VAL A 66 -5.77 -11.36 9.89
CA VAL A 66 -6.20 -10.76 8.62
C VAL A 66 -6.64 -11.85 7.66
N LYS A 67 -7.80 -11.65 7.04
CA LYS A 67 -8.25 -12.39 5.86
C LYS A 67 -8.39 -11.38 4.72
N ALA A 68 -7.84 -11.67 3.56
CA ALA A 68 -7.96 -10.77 2.41
C ALA A 68 -8.12 -11.54 1.09
N VAL A 69 -8.89 -10.97 0.18
CA VAL A 69 -9.02 -11.40 -1.23
C VAL A 69 -9.32 -10.15 -2.07
N ASP A 70 -8.60 -9.99 -3.18
CA ASP A 70 -8.72 -8.84 -4.07
C ASP A 70 -8.73 -7.49 -3.30
N ASN A 71 -9.84 -6.75 -3.35
CA ASN A 71 -10.01 -5.46 -2.67
C ASN A 71 -10.83 -5.56 -1.37
N SER A 72 -11.02 -6.77 -0.85
CA SER A 72 -11.75 -7.02 0.39
C SER A 72 -10.84 -7.59 1.46
N SER A 73 -10.96 -7.07 2.68
CA SER A 73 -10.20 -7.56 3.83
C SER A 73 -10.99 -7.44 5.12
N VAL A 74 -10.73 -8.36 6.05
CA VAL A 74 -11.15 -8.20 7.44
C VAL A 74 -9.94 -8.40 8.34
N ALA A 75 -9.69 -7.41 9.19
CA ALA A 75 -8.65 -7.43 10.20
C ALA A 75 -9.33 -7.49 11.58
N GLU A 76 -9.24 -8.64 12.24
CA GLU A 76 -9.79 -8.90 13.56
C GLU A 76 -8.69 -8.83 14.62
N THR A 77 -8.86 -7.96 15.61
CA THR A 77 -7.96 -7.91 16.76
C THR A 77 -8.23 -9.08 17.69
N LEU A 78 -7.22 -9.94 17.89
CA LEU A 78 -7.25 -11.08 18.81
C LEU A 78 -6.77 -10.68 20.21
N GLU A 79 -5.76 -9.82 20.26
CA GLU A 79 -5.14 -9.29 21.49
C GLU A 79 -4.78 -7.81 21.28
N PRO A 80 -4.77 -7.01 22.36
CA PRO A 80 -5.05 -7.35 23.76
C PRO A 80 -6.56 -7.47 24.06
N VAL A 81 -6.91 -8.00 25.23
CA VAL A 81 -8.31 -8.27 25.64
C VAL A 81 -9.23 -7.05 25.46
N ARG A 82 -8.74 -5.84 25.77
CA ARG A 82 -9.51 -4.60 25.63
C ARG A 82 -9.96 -4.28 24.19
N PHE A 83 -9.29 -4.84 23.19
CA PHE A 83 -9.63 -4.65 21.77
C PHE A 83 -10.09 -5.95 21.10
N LYS A 84 -10.06 -7.08 21.82
CA LYS A 84 -10.40 -8.40 21.28
C LYS A 84 -11.78 -8.41 20.63
N GLY A 85 -11.86 -8.97 19.43
CA GLY A 85 -13.09 -9.06 18.63
C GLY A 85 -13.42 -7.77 17.87
N SER A 86 -12.64 -6.69 18.03
CA SER A 86 -12.76 -5.53 17.14
C SER A 86 -12.36 -5.93 15.73
N LYS A 87 -13.15 -5.53 14.74
CA LYS A 87 -12.91 -5.83 13.33
C LYS A 87 -12.87 -4.56 12.52
N ILE A 88 -11.95 -4.50 11.56
CA ILE A 88 -11.99 -3.55 10.47
C ILE A 88 -12.31 -4.34 9.21
N LEU A 89 -13.44 -4.02 8.59
CA LEU A 89 -13.85 -4.57 7.30
C LEU A 89 -13.54 -3.53 6.22
N GLN A 90 -12.84 -3.94 5.18
CA GLN A 90 -12.71 -3.22 3.92
C GLN A 90 -13.45 -3.99 2.84
N VAL A 91 -14.30 -3.30 2.08
CA VAL A 91 -14.86 -3.78 0.82
C VAL A 91 -14.69 -2.67 -0.20
N ASP A 92 -13.94 -2.98 -1.26
CA ASP A 92 -13.44 -2.00 -2.22
C ASP A 92 -12.69 -0.86 -1.52
N ARG A 93 -13.32 0.32 -1.45
CA ARG A 93 -12.77 1.56 -0.88
C ARG A 93 -13.49 2.01 0.38
N ASN A 94 -14.50 1.25 0.80
CA ASN A 94 -15.27 1.55 1.99
C ASN A 94 -14.72 0.73 3.13
N MET A 95 -14.65 1.36 4.31
CA MET A 95 -14.16 0.71 5.51
C MET A 95 -15.13 0.93 6.66
N TRP A 96 -15.27 -0.10 7.49
CA TRP A 96 -16.12 -0.08 8.69
C TRP A 96 -15.38 -0.66 9.88
N LEU A 97 -15.52 -0.01 11.02
CA LEU A 97 -15.11 -0.50 12.32
C LEU A 97 -16.30 -1.18 13.00
N MET A 98 -16.08 -2.38 13.49
CA MET A 98 -17.02 -3.12 14.34
C MET A 98 -16.31 -3.46 15.64
N LYS A 99 -17.06 -3.44 16.75
CA LYS A 99 -16.56 -3.81 18.07
C LYS A 99 -17.64 -4.54 18.85
N PRO A 100 -17.27 -5.47 19.76
CA PRO A 100 -18.23 -6.06 20.68
C PRO A 100 -19.03 -4.98 21.41
N GLY A 101 -20.35 -5.13 21.43
CA GLY A 101 -21.27 -4.18 22.05
C GLY A 101 -21.75 -3.01 21.17
N LEU A 102 -21.22 -2.83 19.95
CA LEU A 102 -21.78 -1.88 18.99
C LEU A 102 -22.95 -2.50 18.22
N SER A 103 -24.08 -1.80 18.18
CA SER A 103 -25.27 -2.24 17.45
C SER A 103 -25.17 -2.04 15.92
N LYS A 104 -24.29 -1.14 15.47
CA LYS A 104 -24.08 -0.84 14.05
C LYS A 104 -22.60 -0.63 13.74
N PRO A 105 -22.12 -1.07 12.58
CA PRO A 105 -20.79 -0.75 12.09
C PRO A 105 -20.60 0.76 11.91
N ILE A 106 -19.41 1.26 12.22
CA ILE A 106 -19.05 2.69 12.12
C ILE A 106 -18.20 2.88 10.87
N PRO A 107 -18.60 3.70 9.88
CA PRO A 107 -17.74 4.04 8.75
C PRO A 107 -16.45 4.71 9.21
N ILE A 108 -15.31 4.26 8.69
CA ILE A 108 -13.99 4.82 8.98
C ILE A 108 -13.24 5.18 7.69
N SER A 109 -12.29 6.10 7.81
CA SER A 109 -11.43 6.48 6.68
C SER A 109 -10.19 5.59 6.59
N PRO A 110 -9.72 5.20 5.39
CA PRO A 110 -8.41 4.56 5.21
C PRO A 110 -7.25 5.40 5.76
N ARG A 111 -7.38 6.73 5.72
CA ARG A 111 -6.35 7.69 6.19
C ARG A 111 -6.26 7.75 7.71
N GLN A 112 -7.33 7.37 8.42
CA GLN A 112 -7.38 7.46 9.87
C GLN A 112 -6.33 6.53 10.50
N ARG A 113 -5.62 7.05 11.49
CA ARG A 113 -4.62 6.32 12.28
C ARG A 113 -5.32 5.22 13.08
N MET A 114 -4.84 3.98 12.94
CA MET A 114 -5.37 2.82 13.65
C MET A 114 -4.62 2.56 14.94
N SER A 115 -3.30 2.34 14.83
CA SER A 115 -2.41 1.96 15.94
C SER A 115 -1.00 2.45 15.66
N GLY A 116 -0.42 3.21 16.59
CA GLY A 116 0.83 3.94 16.32
C GLY A 116 0.80 4.66 14.97
N GLN A 117 1.88 4.60 14.21
CA GLN A 117 2.00 5.22 12.90
C GLN A 117 1.26 4.49 11.77
N ALA A 118 0.64 3.34 12.01
CA ALA A 118 -0.15 2.63 11.01
C ALA A 118 -1.53 3.28 10.81
N SER A 119 -1.87 3.61 9.57
CA SER A 119 -3.22 3.99 9.14
C SER A 119 -4.05 2.74 8.85
N ASN A 120 -5.38 2.86 8.87
CA ASN A 120 -6.29 1.76 8.54
C ASN A 120 -5.94 1.11 7.18
N GLY A 121 -5.61 1.94 6.19
CA GLY A 121 -5.19 1.47 4.87
C GLY A 121 -3.83 0.77 4.85
N ASP A 122 -2.95 0.98 5.82
CA ASP A 122 -1.66 0.27 5.88
C ASP A 122 -1.85 -1.21 6.30
N ILE A 123 -2.94 -1.50 7.01
CA ILE A 123 -3.30 -2.84 7.51
C ILE A 123 -4.27 -3.54 6.57
N ALA A 124 -5.21 -2.79 6.00
CA ALA A 124 -6.29 -3.33 5.19
C ALA A 124 -5.98 -3.37 3.69
N ALA A 125 -5.13 -2.46 3.17
CA ALA A 125 -4.75 -2.47 1.77
C ALA A 125 -3.60 -3.45 1.55
N THR A 126 -3.71 -4.25 0.50
CA THR A 126 -2.66 -5.17 0.05
C THR A 126 -2.01 -4.68 -1.23
N ASN A 127 -2.69 -3.92 -2.08
CA ASN A 127 -2.22 -3.64 -3.45
C ASN A 127 -2.33 -2.15 -3.81
N TYR A 128 -1.26 -1.55 -4.35
CA TYR A 128 -1.25 -0.14 -4.77
C TYR A 128 -1.73 0.08 -6.20
N ALA A 129 -1.57 -0.89 -7.11
CA ALA A 129 -1.87 -0.72 -8.54
C ALA A 129 -3.35 -0.38 -8.82
N GLY A 130 -4.28 -0.83 -7.95
CA GLY A 130 -5.70 -0.51 -8.07
C GLY A 130 -6.03 0.96 -7.82
N ASP A 131 -5.28 1.61 -6.93
CA ASP A 131 -5.60 2.93 -6.40
C ASP A 131 -4.67 4.05 -6.87
N TYR A 132 -3.51 3.70 -7.42
CA TYR A 132 -2.51 4.66 -7.86
C TYR A 132 -2.12 4.45 -9.32
N GLY A 133 -1.81 5.54 -10.01
CA GLY A 133 -1.06 5.52 -11.27
C GLY A 133 0.43 5.69 -10.97
N ALA A 134 1.27 4.90 -11.64
CA ALA A 134 2.71 4.93 -11.47
C ALA A 134 3.41 5.68 -12.60
N GLN A 135 4.45 6.43 -12.23
CA GLN A 135 5.44 6.99 -13.16
C GLN A 135 6.83 6.55 -12.73
N LEU A 136 7.65 6.07 -13.67
CA LEU A 136 9.04 5.73 -13.39
C LEU A 136 9.87 7.02 -13.22
N ASN A 137 10.53 7.13 -12.07
CA ASN A 137 11.36 8.27 -11.66
C ASN A 137 12.84 7.85 -11.50
N GLY A 138 13.28 6.90 -12.33
CA GLY A 138 14.66 6.41 -12.37
C GLY A 138 14.91 5.15 -11.56
N THR A 139 16.19 4.91 -11.27
CA THR A 139 16.68 3.76 -10.48
C THR A 139 17.61 4.27 -9.39
N GLU A 140 17.48 3.71 -8.19
CA GLU A 140 18.35 4.02 -7.05
C GLU A 140 18.82 2.71 -6.40
N THR A 141 20.00 2.72 -5.79
CA THR A 141 20.50 1.60 -5.00
C THR A 141 20.16 1.83 -3.53
N LEU A 142 19.34 0.97 -2.94
CA LEU A 142 19.05 0.95 -1.50
C LEU A 142 19.72 -0.26 -0.87
N ASP A 143 20.61 -0.03 0.09
CA ASP A 143 21.27 -1.09 0.87
C ASP A 143 21.96 -2.16 0.00
N GLY A 144 22.52 -1.73 -1.14
CA GLY A 144 23.16 -2.62 -2.13
C GLY A 144 22.21 -3.26 -3.15
N GLU A 145 20.91 -3.00 -3.09
CA GLU A 145 19.90 -3.50 -4.02
C GLU A 145 19.41 -2.42 -5.00
N ALA A 146 19.54 -2.67 -6.30
CA ALA A 146 19.00 -1.79 -7.33
C ALA A 146 17.46 -1.82 -7.31
N CYS A 147 16.85 -0.64 -7.28
CA CYS A 147 15.40 -0.44 -7.20
C CYS A 147 14.92 0.54 -8.26
N HIS A 148 13.84 0.20 -8.96
CA HIS A 148 13.03 1.18 -9.68
C HIS A 148 12.40 2.14 -8.66
N VAL A 149 12.47 3.44 -8.92
CA VAL A 149 11.79 4.45 -8.12
C VAL A 149 10.52 4.85 -8.86
N LEU A 150 9.37 4.60 -8.24
CA LEU A 150 8.06 4.94 -8.80
C LEU A 150 7.47 6.11 -8.03
N ASP A 151 7.02 7.12 -8.77
CA ASP A 151 6.15 8.18 -8.25
C ASP A 151 4.70 7.75 -8.46
N LEU A 152 4.01 7.47 -7.37
CA LEU A 152 2.61 7.02 -7.36
C LEU A 152 1.69 8.19 -7.06
N SER A 153 0.70 8.41 -7.93
CA SER A 153 -0.34 9.43 -7.75
C SER A 153 -1.70 8.77 -7.58
N ALA A 154 -2.45 9.20 -6.56
CA ALA A 154 -3.78 8.65 -6.29
C ALA A 154 -4.72 8.86 -7.48
N LYS A 155 -5.42 7.81 -7.90
CA LYS A 155 -6.45 7.86 -8.96
C LYS A 155 -7.74 8.53 -8.49
N HIS A 156 -7.90 8.73 -7.18
CA HIS A 156 -9.11 9.27 -6.55
C HIS A 156 -8.81 9.83 -5.16
N LYS A 157 -9.73 10.64 -4.61
CA LYS A 157 -9.53 11.39 -3.36
C LYS A 157 -9.68 10.57 -2.06
N ARG A 158 -10.12 9.31 -2.15
CA ARG A 158 -10.42 8.47 -0.98
C ARG A 158 -9.30 7.48 -0.65
N THR A 159 -8.12 7.61 -1.27
CA THR A 159 -6.94 6.81 -0.95
C THR A 159 -6.34 7.16 0.42
N THR A 160 -5.50 6.28 0.95
CA THR A 160 -4.73 6.51 2.18
C THR A 160 -3.78 7.72 2.04
N TYR A 161 -3.16 7.86 0.87
CA TYR A 161 -2.17 8.89 0.58
C TYR A 161 -2.43 9.51 -0.78
N ASP A 162 -2.06 10.79 -0.95
CA ASP A 162 -2.23 11.49 -2.22
C ASP A 162 -1.06 11.17 -3.17
N ARG A 163 0.15 11.03 -2.61
CA ARG A 163 1.37 10.66 -3.33
C ARG A 163 2.22 9.69 -2.52
N ILE A 164 2.82 8.73 -3.21
CA ILE A 164 3.78 7.78 -2.65
C ILE A 164 5.02 7.76 -3.54
N ARG A 165 6.20 7.89 -2.97
CA ARG A 165 7.44 7.50 -3.66
C ARG A 165 7.77 6.08 -3.24
N TYR A 166 7.91 5.17 -4.19
CA TYR A 166 7.95 3.74 -3.93
C TYR A 166 9.14 3.09 -4.63
N TRP A 167 9.95 2.38 -3.87
CA TRP A 167 11.13 1.69 -4.38
C TRP A 167 10.79 0.22 -4.58
N VAL A 168 10.82 -0.24 -5.84
CA VAL A 168 10.57 -1.64 -6.21
C VAL A 168 11.88 -2.27 -6.64
N SER A 169 12.29 -3.35 -5.97
CA SER A 169 13.48 -4.11 -6.34
C SER A 169 13.44 -4.55 -7.80
N VAL A 170 14.51 -4.29 -8.55
CA VAL A 170 14.64 -4.75 -9.95
C VAL A 170 14.73 -6.28 -10.00
N LYS A 171 15.43 -6.89 -9.04
CA LYS A 171 15.69 -8.33 -9.03
C LYS A 171 14.52 -9.15 -8.53
N ARG A 172 13.87 -8.69 -7.45
CA ARG A 172 12.83 -9.43 -6.73
C ARG A 172 11.41 -9.00 -7.11
N VAL A 173 11.27 -7.82 -7.71
CA VAL A 173 9.99 -7.20 -8.07
C VAL A 173 9.09 -7.08 -6.84
N VAL A 174 9.64 -6.51 -5.75
CA VAL A 174 8.92 -6.28 -4.50
C VAL A 174 9.23 -4.88 -3.97
N GLY A 175 8.29 -4.26 -3.27
CA GLY A 175 8.51 -2.95 -2.66
C GLY A 175 9.45 -2.98 -1.47
N VAL A 176 10.55 -2.26 -1.51
CA VAL A 176 11.58 -2.26 -0.46
C VAL A 176 11.42 -1.07 0.50
N LYS A 177 10.93 0.06 -0.02
CA LYS A 177 10.69 1.29 0.73
C LYS A 177 9.51 2.05 0.15
N ALA A 178 8.76 2.75 1.00
CA ALA A 178 7.78 3.75 0.61
C ALA A 178 7.97 5.04 1.39
N GLU A 179 7.76 6.18 0.75
CA GLU A 179 7.65 7.50 1.37
C GLU A 179 6.28 8.08 1.04
N PHE A 180 5.55 8.51 2.06
CA PHE A 180 4.17 8.94 1.93
C PHE A 180 4.08 10.45 2.10
N TYR A 181 3.45 11.12 1.14
CA TYR A 181 3.38 12.58 1.12
C TYR A 181 1.94 13.08 1.19
N SER A 182 1.79 14.27 1.77
CA SER A 182 0.57 15.06 1.70
C SER A 182 0.37 15.70 0.32
N VAL A 183 -0.82 16.24 0.08
CA VAL A 183 -1.14 17.05 -1.12
C VAL A 183 -0.12 18.17 -1.35
N SER A 184 0.36 18.82 -0.29
CA SER A 184 1.33 19.92 -0.39
C SER A 184 2.78 19.47 -0.60
N GLY A 185 3.02 18.16 -0.70
CA GLY A 185 4.37 17.60 -0.90
C GLY A 185 5.18 17.42 0.38
N LYS A 186 4.59 17.67 1.56
CA LYS A 186 5.26 17.37 2.84
C LYS A 186 5.30 15.87 3.09
N LEU A 187 6.49 15.34 3.42
CA LEU A 187 6.67 13.96 3.88
C LEU A 187 5.95 13.75 5.21
N LEU A 188 5.10 12.72 5.27
CA LEU A 188 4.31 12.37 6.45
C LEU A 188 4.96 11.23 7.23
N LYS A 189 5.33 10.16 6.53
CA LYS A 189 5.96 8.97 7.09
C LYS A 189 6.70 8.20 6.01
N SER A 190 7.53 7.26 6.42
CA SER A 190 8.17 6.28 5.54
C SER A 190 7.86 4.86 6.02
N ALA A 191 7.92 3.90 5.11
CA ALA A 191 7.86 2.48 5.42
C ALA A 191 9.03 1.72 4.80
N ARG A 192 9.52 0.72 5.52
CA ARG A 192 10.53 -0.24 5.06
C ARG A 192 9.96 -1.64 5.15
N PHE A 193 10.24 -2.46 4.14
CA PHE A 193 9.65 -3.80 4.01
C PHE A 193 10.76 -4.86 3.97
N GLU A 194 10.54 -5.95 4.69
CA GLU A 194 11.37 -7.15 4.64
C GLU A 194 10.54 -8.35 4.16
N TYR A 195 11.21 -9.29 3.51
CA TYR A 195 10.56 -10.42 2.82
C TYR A 195 11.20 -11.75 3.24
N GLY A 196 10.87 -12.19 4.45
CA GLY A 196 11.23 -13.50 5.00
C GLY A 196 10.16 -14.58 4.81
N ASN A 197 8.94 -14.19 4.40
CA ASN A 197 7.85 -15.13 4.12
C ASN A 197 7.83 -15.52 2.64
N THR A 198 7.22 -16.66 2.33
CA THR A 198 7.00 -17.12 0.96
C THR A 198 5.64 -17.77 0.86
N ILE A 199 4.93 -17.48 -0.24
CA ILE A 199 3.69 -18.13 -0.60
C ILE A 199 4.00 -19.18 -1.68
N GLU A 200 3.46 -20.38 -1.50
CA GLU A 200 3.47 -21.42 -2.53
C GLU A 200 2.04 -21.63 -3.03
N TYR A 201 1.82 -21.37 -4.32
CA TYR A 201 0.51 -21.48 -4.95
C TYR A 201 0.66 -21.87 -6.42
N GLU A 202 -0.07 -22.89 -6.86
CA GLU A 202 -0.02 -23.42 -8.23
C GLU A 202 1.41 -23.71 -8.74
N GLY A 203 2.27 -24.23 -7.86
CA GLY A 203 3.67 -24.54 -8.18
C GLY A 203 4.60 -23.33 -8.31
N LYS A 204 4.10 -22.11 -8.07
CA LYS A 204 4.90 -20.88 -8.02
C LYS A 204 5.24 -20.52 -6.58
N ARG A 205 6.46 -20.02 -6.37
CA ARG A 205 6.91 -19.44 -5.10
C ARG A 205 6.98 -17.93 -5.25
N VAL A 206 6.20 -17.22 -4.45
CA VAL A 206 6.12 -15.76 -4.46
C VAL A 206 6.62 -15.23 -3.12
N PRO A 207 7.59 -14.30 -3.07
CA PRO A 207 7.98 -13.65 -1.83
C PRO A 207 6.76 -13.01 -1.16
N PHE A 208 6.68 -13.06 0.16
CA PHE A 208 5.64 -12.35 0.90
C PHE A 208 6.28 -11.51 2.00
N VAL A 209 5.70 -10.34 2.27
CA VAL A 209 6.18 -9.44 3.32
C VAL A 209 6.20 -10.17 4.67
N SER A 210 7.31 -10.08 5.40
CA SER A 210 7.45 -10.60 6.77
C SER A 210 7.48 -9.49 7.80
N LYS A 211 7.90 -8.29 7.41
CA LYS A 211 7.97 -7.14 8.32
C LYS A 211 7.75 -5.84 7.57
N MET A 212 7.03 -4.93 8.18
CA MET A 212 6.88 -3.54 7.75
C MET A 212 7.17 -2.63 8.94
N VAL A 213 8.08 -1.69 8.77
CA VAL A 213 8.42 -0.69 9.78
C VAL A 213 8.02 0.68 9.25
N ILE A 214 7.05 1.33 9.91
CA ILE A 214 6.55 2.66 9.58
C ILE A 214 7.15 3.66 10.55
N ARG A 215 7.80 4.71 10.04
CA ARG A 215 8.38 5.80 10.83
C ARG A 215 7.71 7.11 10.51
N ASP A 216 7.33 7.86 11.55
CA ASP A 216 6.89 9.24 11.41
C ASP A 216 8.06 10.11 10.90
N ALA A 217 7.76 11.10 10.08
CA ALA A 217 8.79 11.98 9.50
C ALA A 217 9.15 13.18 10.40
N LEU A 218 8.34 13.46 11.42
CA LEU A 218 8.42 14.67 12.25
C LEU A 218 8.78 14.37 13.70
N ILE A 219 8.39 13.21 14.21
CA ILE A 219 8.64 12.80 15.60
C ILE A 219 9.34 11.45 15.66
N ASP A 220 10.02 11.17 16.78
CA ASP A 220 10.60 9.85 17.06
C ASP A 220 9.50 8.85 17.40
N ALA A 221 8.78 8.37 16.39
CA ALA A 221 7.74 7.39 16.57
C ALA A 221 7.73 6.37 15.42
N GLU A 222 7.48 5.12 15.78
CA GLU A 222 7.59 3.98 14.88
C GLU A 222 6.49 2.96 15.16
N THR A 223 6.00 2.29 14.12
CA THR A 223 5.18 1.09 14.23
C THR A 223 5.82 -0.03 13.43
N THR A 224 6.04 -1.16 14.09
CA THR A 224 6.50 -2.40 13.47
C THR A 224 5.33 -3.37 13.37
N MET A 225 5.13 -3.90 12.17
CA MET A 225 4.18 -4.97 11.88
C MET A 225 4.97 -6.19 11.41
N GLU A 226 4.93 -7.26 12.18
CA GLU A 226 5.49 -8.56 11.81
C GLU A 226 4.38 -9.45 11.28
N PHE A 227 4.54 -9.92 10.05
CA PHE A 227 3.56 -10.73 9.34
C PHE A 227 3.90 -12.20 9.55
N GLY A 228 2.99 -12.95 10.14
CA GLY A 228 3.11 -14.40 10.29
C GLY A 228 3.02 -15.14 8.96
N THR A 229 3.19 -16.45 9.01
CA THR A 229 3.11 -17.32 7.83
C THR A 229 1.73 -17.21 7.17
N VAL A 230 1.74 -16.96 5.86
CA VAL A 230 0.51 -16.85 5.06
C VAL A 230 -0.04 -18.22 4.73
N LYS A 231 -1.36 -18.36 4.87
CA LYS A 231 -2.12 -19.50 4.38
C LYS A 231 -2.96 -19.06 3.19
N VAL A 232 -2.68 -19.62 2.01
CA VAL A 232 -3.54 -19.43 0.84
C VAL A 232 -4.76 -20.31 0.99
N LYS A 233 -5.95 -19.71 0.92
CA LYS A 233 -7.22 -20.44 0.93
C LYS A 233 -8.29 -19.63 0.24
N LYS A 234 -9.24 -20.30 -0.41
CA LYS A 234 -10.46 -19.63 -0.88
C LYS A 234 -11.24 -19.11 0.33
N ILE A 235 -11.62 -17.83 0.31
CA ILE A 235 -12.43 -17.22 1.36
C ILE A 235 -13.83 -16.97 0.80
N ALA A 236 -14.87 -17.32 1.55
CA ALA A 236 -16.26 -17.11 1.14
C ALA A 236 -16.59 -15.62 1.12
N ALA A 237 -17.38 -15.15 0.15
CA ALA A 237 -17.76 -13.74 0.05
C ALA A 237 -18.53 -13.24 1.30
N SER A 238 -19.26 -14.13 1.98
CA SER A 238 -19.96 -13.82 3.24
C SER A 238 -19.02 -13.40 4.37
N GLU A 239 -17.74 -13.76 4.31
CA GLU A 239 -16.72 -13.29 5.26
C GLU A 239 -16.34 -11.83 5.06
N PHE A 240 -16.93 -11.14 4.07
CA PHE A 240 -16.78 -9.70 3.83
C PHE A 240 -18.14 -8.99 3.77
N ASP A 241 -19.23 -9.70 4.10
CA ASP A 241 -20.57 -9.11 4.15
C ASP A 241 -20.79 -8.38 5.48
N LEU A 242 -20.98 -7.07 5.40
CA LEU A 242 -21.24 -6.20 6.54
C LEU A 242 -22.45 -6.68 7.38
N GLY A 243 -23.47 -7.27 6.75
CA GLY A 243 -24.67 -7.77 7.43
C GLY A 243 -24.46 -9.08 8.18
N GLN A 244 -23.42 -9.85 7.84
CA GLN A 244 -23.09 -11.13 8.47
C GLN A 244 -22.00 -11.00 9.56
N MET A 245 -21.48 -9.79 9.78
CA MET A 245 -20.40 -9.52 10.74
C MET A 245 -20.85 -9.18 12.16
N GLN A 246 -22.16 -9.24 12.44
CA GLN A 246 -22.75 -8.96 13.76
C GLN A 246 -22.69 -10.16 14.71
#